data_AF-A0A0C3I1I1-F1
#
_entry.id   AF-A0A0C3I1I1-F1
#
_cell.length_a   1.000
_cell.length_b   1.000
_cell.length_c   1.000
_cell.angle_alpha   90.00
_cell.angle_beta   90.00
_cell.angle_gamma   90.00
#
_symmetry.space_group_name_H-M   'P 1'
#
loop_
_entity.id
_entity.type
_entity.pdbx_description
1 polymer ?
#
loop_
_entity_poly.entity_id
_entity_poly.type
_entity_poly.pdbx_seq_one_letter_code
_entity_poly.pdbx_strand_id
1 'polypeptide(L)'
;MTSSDTLPRTFSAITLNLSCNLGAFPSSSLENFTPEQPGYVPNLNSSGFISQECAECFQFFHEKLNPYLHYILPGKDSLAVVRSRSSLLTTAICTTAALCSGSPNYHNYLDAFRREVSSKLFSTHYTFDDIRALCIGAFWLNDISSALNSLAVRIAAELNLHRCITKMPHNKMECYERTRLYFLVYICDHHCSLSHGRPPLTREFYSLKAPRAFLKGGCSTHHDLALISHVELCSITSRVFDTFGADIQSSSVGDKSAELGHLSSAYDRWRQEWIGVLTIRNVPNTFARHMFDLYYHSAKLYLFSHVFRGPAQQDDMESITTNGMDRVAQHAIENALSVIRCISDGNENQVWLVGNLPCYFGTVTAFAAVLLLRASWQAQYLLRVEKENIFKSLQRLTELIRESRIVIHSTHPLLSIANSLEIAIEDRHSSNCDNINGIESDNPIDSLIDFDIFIEDLFGPELLDNNNERLSLSGLIGSESPSFANI
;
A
#
# COMPACT_ATOMS: atom_id res chain seq x y z
N MET A 1 -34.82 -35.11 -5.89
CA MET A 1 -35.11 -33.81 -5.25
C MET A 1 -34.64 -33.90 -3.82
N THR A 2 -33.40 -33.50 -3.58
CA THR A 2 -32.83 -33.36 -2.24
C THR A 2 -32.01 -32.08 -2.26
N SER A 3 -32.40 -31.18 -1.37
CA SER A 3 -31.85 -29.84 -1.17
C SER A 3 -30.33 -29.88 -1.02
N SER A 4 -29.61 -29.21 -1.92
CA SER A 4 -28.23 -28.84 -1.68
C SER A 4 -28.23 -27.51 -0.94
N ASP A 5 -28.13 -27.58 0.39
CA ASP A 5 -27.84 -26.42 1.23
C ASP A 5 -26.52 -25.81 0.76
N THR A 6 -26.62 -24.62 0.17
CA THR A 6 -25.49 -23.80 -0.22
C THR A 6 -25.00 -23.09 1.03
N LEU A 7 -24.01 -23.68 1.70
CA LEU A 7 -23.20 -22.96 2.70
C LEU A 7 -22.65 -21.69 2.03
N PRO A 8 -22.79 -20.50 2.66
CA PRO A 8 -22.22 -19.28 2.13
C PRO A 8 -20.70 -19.41 2.10
N ARG A 9 -20.10 -19.21 0.91
CA ARG A 9 -18.65 -19.15 0.73
C ARG A 9 -18.11 -18.00 1.59
N THR A 10 -17.38 -18.32 2.65
CA THR A 10 -16.65 -17.35 3.47
C THR A 10 -15.39 -16.92 2.71
N PHE A 11 -15.44 -15.73 2.11
CA PHE A 11 -14.27 -15.12 1.47
C PHE A 11 -13.40 -14.43 2.54
N SER A 12 -12.06 -14.42 2.35
CA SER A 12 -11.15 -13.64 3.18
C SER A 12 -11.53 -12.15 3.07
N ALA A 13 -12.07 -11.58 4.13
CA ALA A 13 -12.35 -10.15 4.20
C ALA A 13 -11.18 -9.44 4.88
N ILE A 14 -10.56 -8.49 4.19
CA ILE A 14 -9.57 -7.59 4.78
C ILE A 14 -10.32 -6.48 5.52
N THR A 15 -10.23 -6.39 6.84
CA THR A 15 -10.96 -5.39 7.66
C THR A 15 -10.05 -4.24 8.09
N LEU A 16 -10.63 -3.07 8.41
CA LEU A 16 -9.87 -1.98 9.01
C LEU A 16 -9.50 -2.31 10.45
N ASN A 17 -8.22 -2.16 10.78
CA ASN A 17 -7.74 -2.21 12.15
C ASN A 17 -7.81 -0.81 12.78
N LEU A 18 -8.87 -0.53 13.53
CA LEU A 18 -9.03 0.75 14.24
C LEU A 18 -8.16 0.84 15.50
N SER A 19 -7.66 -0.30 16.00
CA SER A 19 -6.80 -0.37 17.18
C SER A 19 -5.32 -0.14 16.87
N CYS A 20 -4.94 -0.05 15.59
CA CYS A 20 -3.54 0.12 15.21
C CYS A 20 -2.99 1.49 15.69
N ASN A 21 -1.71 1.49 16.10
CA ASN A 21 -0.99 2.73 16.38
C ASN A 21 -0.92 3.60 15.11
N LEU A 22 -1.29 4.89 15.20
CA LEU A 22 -1.35 5.80 14.05
C LEU A 22 0.03 6.15 13.44
N GLY A 23 1.12 5.87 14.17
CA GLY A 23 2.50 5.98 13.73
C GLY A 23 3.08 4.67 13.21
N ALA A 24 2.29 3.59 13.22
CA ALA A 24 2.62 2.35 12.57
C ALA A 24 2.66 2.52 11.03
N PHE A 25 3.08 1.47 10.35
CA PHE A 25 3.15 1.47 8.91
C PHE A 25 1.75 1.32 8.29
N PRO A 26 1.51 1.87 7.07
CA PRO A 26 0.20 1.86 6.44
C PRO A 26 -0.49 0.49 6.37
N SER A 27 0.27 -0.60 6.19
CA SER A 27 -0.31 -1.96 6.15
C SER A 27 -0.92 -2.40 7.49
N SER A 28 -0.50 -1.83 8.62
CA SER A 28 -1.03 -2.15 9.94
C SER A 28 -2.49 -1.75 10.13
N SER A 29 -3.01 -0.86 9.28
CA SER A 29 -4.43 -0.48 9.25
C SER A 29 -5.33 -1.53 8.58
N LEU A 30 -4.76 -2.62 8.07
CA LEU A 30 -5.47 -3.72 7.45
C LEU A 30 -5.22 -5.01 8.26
N GLU A 31 -6.30 -5.71 8.61
CA GLU A 31 -6.26 -7.05 9.19
C GLU A 31 -6.69 -8.09 8.15
N ASN A 32 -5.91 -9.17 8.02
CA ASN A 32 -6.25 -10.28 7.14
C ASN A 32 -6.96 -11.38 7.94
N PHE A 33 -8.21 -11.66 7.61
CA PHE A 33 -8.82 -12.96 7.95
C PHE A 33 -8.44 -13.99 6.89
N THR A 34 -7.92 -15.14 7.33
CA THR A 34 -7.58 -16.27 6.45
C THR A 34 -8.65 -17.35 6.58
N PRO A 35 -9.55 -17.56 5.61
CA PRO A 35 -10.34 -18.77 5.50
C PRO A 35 -9.67 -19.80 4.57
N GLU A 36 -10.00 -21.07 4.80
CA GLU A 36 -9.49 -22.24 4.11
C GLU A 36 -9.73 -22.22 2.59
N GLN A 37 -8.76 -22.76 1.84
CA GLN A 37 -8.82 -22.87 0.38
C GLN A 37 -9.86 -23.90 -0.06
N PRO A 38 -10.84 -23.55 -0.94
CA PRO A 38 -11.63 -24.56 -1.62
C PRO A 38 -10.79 -25.26 -2.71
N GLY A 39 -11.04 -26.57 -2.85
CA GLY A 39 -10.31 -27.49 -3.72
C GLY A 39 -10.24 -27.09 -5.20
N TYR A 40 -9.06 -27.33 -5.74
CA TYR A 40 -8.58 -27.17 -7.11
C TYR A 40 -9.45 -27.86 -8.19
N VAL A 41 -9.69 -27.15 -9.31
CA VAL A 41 -10.09 -27.74 -10.59
C VAL A 41 -9.21 -27.16 -11.70
N PRO A 42 -8.38 -27.95 -12.39
CA PRO A 42 -7.60 -27.45 -13.52
C PRO A 42 -8.48 -27.35 -14.76
N ASN A 43 -8.39 -26.25 -15.51
CA ASN A 43 -8.41 -26.24 -16.97
C ASN A 43 -7.98 -24.86 -17.50
N LEU A 44 -6.72 -24.73 -17.91
CA LEU A 44 -6.31 -23.76 -18.92
C LEU A 44 -5.59 -24.58 -19.98
N ASN A 45 -6.39 -25.12 -20.91
CA ASN A 45 -5.90 -25.91 -22.01
C ASN A 45 -5.07 -25.01 -22.94
N SER A 46 -3.84 -25.43 -23.16
CA SER A 46 -2.98 -25.02 -24.25
C SER A 46 -3.63 -25.39 -25.59
N SER A 47 -4.55 -24.57 -26.08
CA SER A 47 -4.98 -24.58 -27.47
C SER A 47 -4.61 -23.25 -28.13
N GLY A 48 -4.17 -23.32 -29.39
CA GLY A 48 -3.64 -22.20 -30.17
C GLY A 48 -4.65 -21.11 -30.54
N PHE A 49 -5.84 -21.11 -29.93
CA PHE A 49 -6.84 -20.06 -30.09
C PHE A 49 -6.73 -19.07 -28.91
N ILE A 50 -6.76 -17.78 -29.24
CA ILE A 50 -6.90 -16.72 -28.25
C ILE A 50 -8.35 -16.81 -27.74
N SER A 51 -8.54 -17.17 -26.47
CA SER A 51 -9.86 -17.02 -25.84
C SER A 51 -10.28 -15.56 -25.96
N GLN A 52 -11.52 -15.30 -26.37
CA GLN A 52 -12.06 -13.94 -26.50
C GLN A 52 -11.83 -13.13 -25.22
N GLU A 53 -12.01 -13.75 -24.06
CA GLU A 53 -11.77 -13.13 -22.76
C GLU A 53 -10.32 -12.67 -22.57
N CYS A 54 -9.34 -13.43 -23.07
CA CYS A 54 -7.92 -13.06 -22.99
C CYS A 54 -7.63 -11.81 -23.85
N ALA A 55 -8.29 -11.69 -25.01
CA ALA A 55 -8.23 -10.50 -25.85
C ALA A 55 -8.84 -9.27 -25.17
N GLU A 56 -10.01 -9.42 -24.56
CA GLU A 56 -10.69 -8.37 -23.80
C GLU A 56 -9.83 -7.91 -22.61
N CYS A 57 -9.26 -8.85 -21.85
CA CYS A 57 -8.35 -8.56 -20.75
C CYS A 57 -7.10 -7.80 -21.21
N PHE A 58 -6.49 -8.22 -22.33
CA PHE A 58 -5.31 -7.55 -22.86
C PHE A 58 -5.62 -6.12 -23.30
N GLN A 59 -6.74 -5.92 -24.01
CA GLN A 59 -7.17 -4.60 -24.43
C GLN A 59 -7.47 -3.70 -23.22
N PHE A 60 -8.21 -4.22 -22.24
CA PHE A 60 -8.50 -3.51 -20.99
C PHE A 60 -7.20 -3.09 -20.29
N PHE A 61 -6.27 -4.02 -20.08
CA PHE A 61 -4.98 -3.70 -19.47
C PHE A 61 -4.23 -2.61 -20.25
N HIS A 62 -4.12 -2.76 -21.58
CA HIS A 62 -3.35 -1.85 -22.42
C HIS A 62 -3.91 -0.41 -22.38
N GLU A 63 -5.22 -0.26 -22.47
CA GLU A 63 -5.89 1.05 -22.49
C GLU A 63 -5.99 1.68 -21.10
N LYS A 64 -6.18 0.86 -20.06
CA LYS A 64 -6.61 1.33 -18.76
C LYS A 64 -5.56 1.21 -17.67
N LEU A 65 -4.82 0.10 -17.62
CA LEU A 65 -3.91 -0.22 -16.52
C LEU A 65 -2.44 0.11 -16.84
N ASN A 66 -2.04 -0.04 -18.10
CA ASN A 66 -0.68 0.27 -18.57
C ASN A 66 -0.21 1.70 -18.21
N PRO A 67 -1.07 2.75 -18.24
CA PRO A 67 -0.68 4.10 -17.81
C PRO A 67 -0.20 4.19 -16.35
N TYR A 68 -0.73 3.37 -15.43
CA TYR A 68 -0.31 3.35 -14.02
C TYR A 68 1.13 2.85 -13.84
N LEU A 69 1.58 1.96 -14.74
CA LEU A 69 2.93 1.40 -14.77
C LEU A 69 3.86 2.14 -15.73
N HIS A 70 3.58 3.43 -15.98
CA HIS A 70 4.34 4.26 -16.90
C HIS A 70 4.50 3.60 -18.27
N TYR A 71 3.46 2.94 -18.81
CA TYR A 71 3.53 2.22 -20.09
C TYR A 71 4.63 1.15 -20.11
N ILE A 72 4.54 0.19 -19.19
CA ILE A 72 5.45 -0.96 -19.08
C ILE A 72 5.44 -1.84 -20.34
N LEU A 73 4.28 -1.92 -21.00
CA LEU A 73 4.13 -2.55 -22.31
C LEU A 73 4.34 -1.51 -23.42
N PRO A 74 5.30 -1.73 -24.33
CA PRO A 74 5.46 -0.92 -25.54
C PRO A 74 4.18 -0.87 -26.38
N GLY A 75 3.84 0.29 -26.94
CA GLY A 75 2.60 0.47 -27.72
C GLY A 75 2.49 -0.34 -29.02
N LYS A 76 3.54 -1.04 -29.44
CA LYS A 76 3.54 -1.95 -30.60
C LYS A 76 3.15 -3.40 -30.23
N ASP A 77 3.01 -3.69 -28.94
CA ASP A 77 2.70 -5.03 -28.47
C ASP A 77 1.23 -5.38 -28.73
N SER A 78 1.01 -6.48 -29.45
CA SER A 78 -0.29 -7.13 -29.55
C SER A 78 -0.34 -8.36 -28.65
N LEU A 79 -1.55 -8.83 -28.31
CA LEU A 79 -1.71 -10.04 -27.51
C LEU A 79 -0.97 -11.23 -28.12
N ALA A 80 -1.04 -11.41 -29.45
CA ALA A 80 -0.34 -12.49 -30.14
C ALA A 80 1.19 -12.41 -29.94
N VAL A 81 1.75 -11.20 -30.03
CA VAL A 81 3.19 -10.96 -29.82
C VAL A 81 3.58 -11.26 -28.39
N VAL A 82 2.85 -10.71 -27.41
CA VAL A 82 3.16 -10.90 -25.98
C VAL A 82 3.05 -12.37 -25.59
N ARG A 83 2.00 -13.06 -26.02
CA ARG A 83 1.80 -14.49 -25.75
C ARG A 83 2.90 -15.35 -26.37
N SER A 84 3.35 -15.01 -27.58
CA SER A 84 4.42 -15.76 -28.24
C SER A 84 5.76 -15.67 -27.52
N ARG A 85 6.02 -14.57 -26.79
CA ARG A 85 7.31 -14.34 -26.12
C ARG A 85 7.31 -14.60 -24.62
N SER A 86 6.16 -14.52 -23.95
CA SER A 86 6.07 -14.78 -22.51
C SER A 86 4.65 -15.16 -22.09
N SER A 87 4.46 -16.43 -21.71
CA SER A 87 3.23 -16.90 -21.06
C SER A 87 2.99 -16.18 -19.74
N LEU A 88 4.04 -16.01 -18.93
CA LEU A 88 3.96 -15.40 -17.61
C LEU A 88 3.47 -13.95 -17.69
N LEU A 89 3.93 -13.19 -18.68
CA LEU A 89 3.47 -11.83 -18.91
C LEU A 89 2.01 -11.78 -19.38
N THR A 90 1.61 -12.67 -20.29
CA THR A 90 0.20 -12.77 -20.70
C THR A 90 -0.69 -13.11 -19.52
N THR A 91 -0.31 -14.09 -18.70
CA THR A 91 -1.07 -14.50 -17.53
C THR A 91 -1.16 -13.36 -16.52
N ALA A 92 -0.06 -12.64 -16.23
CA ALA A 92 -0.08 -11.47 -15.33
C ALA A 92 -1.04 -10.36 -15.81
N ILE A 93 -1.02 -10.06 -17.11
CA ILE A 93 -1.92 -9.08 -17.74
C ILE A 93 -3.37 -9.53 -17.55
N CYS A 94 -3.69 -10.79 -17.89
CA CYS A 94 -5.03 -11.33 -17.76
C CYS A 94 -5.53 -11.37 -16.31
N THR A 95 -4.70 -11.82 -15.37
CA THR A 95 -5.05 -11.84 -13.93
C THR A 95 -5.37 -10.45 -13.41
N THR A 96 -4.55 -9.46 -13.74
CA THR A 96 -4.72 -8.08 -13.28
C THR A 96 -5.95 -7.44 -13.92
N ALA A 97 -6.13 -7.61 -15.23
CA ALA A 97 -7.31 -7.12 -15.92
C ALA A 97 -8.59 -7.76 -15.37
N ALA A 98 -8.59 -9.08 -15.15
CA ALA A 98 -9.73 -9.80 -14.59
C ALA A 98 -10.08 -9.32 -13.17
N LEU A 99 -9.10 -9.02 -12.33
CA LEU A 99 -9.31 -8.41 -11.01
C LEU A 99 -10.01 -7.05 -11.14
N CYS A 100 -9.45 -6.20 -11.99
CA CYS A 100 -9.83 -4.81 -12.18
C CYS A 100 -11.14 -4.62 -12.96
N SER A 101 -11.54 -5.61 -13.75
CA SER A 101 -12.80 -5.62 -14.50
C SER A 101 -13.91 -6.42 -13.81
N GLY A 102 -13.63 -7.04 -12.65
CA GLY A 102 -14.59 -7.87 -11.92
C GLY A 102 -14.94 -9.18 -12.62
N SER A 103 -14.02 -9.74 -13.43
CA SER A 103 -14.27 -11.01 -14.15
C SER A 103 -14.44 -12.18 -13.17
N PRO A 104 -15.43 -13.07 -13.38
CA PRO A 104 -15.61 -14.27 -12.56
C PRO A 104 -14.44 -15.27 -12.68
N ASN A 105 -13.60 -15.14 -13.71
CA ASN A 105 -12.44 -16.01 -13.94
C ASN A 105 -11.17 -15.52 -13.25
N TYR A 106 -11.22 -14.44 -12.46
CA TYR A 106 -10.06 -13.90 -11.75
C TYR A 106 -9.26 -14.98 -11.00
N HIS A 107 -9.92 -15.86 -10.25
CA HIS A 107 -9.25 -16.92 -9.49
C HIS A 107 -8.52 -17.94 -10.39
N ASN A 108 -9.11 -18.31 -11.52
CA ASN A 108 -8.48 -19.21 -12.49
C ASN A 108 -7.18 -18.59 -13.05
N TYR A 109 -7.23 -17.30 -13.40
CA TYR A 109 -6.05 -16.57 -13.85
C TYR A 109 -5.02 -16.39 -12.74
N LEU A 110 -5.44 -16.15 -11.49
CA LEU A 110 -4.55 -16.02 -10.34
C LEU A 110 -3.81 -17.33 -10.05
N ASP A 111 -4.50 -18.47 -10.09
CA ASP A 111 -3.88 -19.78 -9.88
C ASP A 111 -2.92 -20.14 -11.01
N ALA A 112 -3.26 -19.80 -12.26
CA ALA A 112 -2.33 -19.93 -13.38
C ALA A 112 -1.08 -19.05 -13.18
N PHE A 113 -1.27 -17.80 -12.78
CA PHE A 113 -0.18 -16.87 -12.53
C PHE A 113 0.74 -17.37 -11.41
N ARG A 114 0.18 -17.81 -10.27
CA ARG A 114 0.93 -18.39 -9.15
C ARG A 114 1.76 -19.60 -9.58
N ARG A 115 1.23 -20.50 -10.41
CA ARG A 115 1.98 -21.65 -10.93
C ARG A 115 3.16 -21.21 -11.79
N GLU A 116 2.96 -20.26 -12.69
CA GLU A 116 4.05 -19.77 -13.54
C GLU A 116 5.11 -19.02 -12.73
N VAL A 117 4.71 -18.19 -11.77
CA VAL A 117 5.64 -17.51 -10.84
C VAL A 117 6.46 -18.52 -10.03
N SER A 118 5.82 -19.56 -9.49
CA SER A 118 6.51 -20.62 -8.76
C SER A 118 7.58 -21.31 -9.60
N SER A 119 7.33 -21.52 -10.89
CA SER A 119 8.34 -22.09 -11.81
C SER A 119 9.59 -21.21 -11.97
N LYS A 120 9.49 -19.89 -11.70
CA LYS A 120 10.60 -18.95 -11.78
C LYS A 120 11.45 -18.88 -10.50
N LEU A 121 10.96 -19.43 -9.37
CA LEU A 121 11.65 -19.32 -8.08
C LEU A 121 13.06 -19.93 -8.08
N PHE A 122 13.25 -21.04 -8.78
CA PHE A 122 14.54 -21.75 -8.91
C PHE A 122 15.05 -21.82 -10.35
N SER A 123 14.46 -21.04 -11.26
CA SER A 123 14.93 -20.97 -12.64
C SER A 123 16.34 -20.35 -12.71
N THR A 124 17.09 -20.71 -13.74
CA THR A 124 18.36 -20.06 -14.10
C THR A 124 18.25 -19.19 -15.35
N HIS A 125 17.09 -19.21 -16.00
CA HIS A 125 16.82 -18.49 -17.24
C HIS A 125 15.69 -17.49 -17.02
N TYR A 126 16.02 -16.22 -17.20
CA TYR A 126 15.13 -15.10 -16.97
C TYR A 126 15.08 -14.15 -18.16
N THR A 127 13.93 -13.51 -18.34
CA THR A 127 13.69 -12.53 -19.39
C THR A 127 13.23 -11.20 -18.80
N PHE A 128 13.29 -10.12 -19.59
CA PHE A 128 12.72 -8.84 -19.16
C PHE A 128 11.20 -8.91 -18.99
N ASP A 129 10.53 -9.80 -19.72
CA ASP A 129 9.09 -10.00 -19.57
C ASP A 129 8.73 -10.71 -18.26
N ASP A 130 9.63 -11.54 -17.71
CA ASP A 130 9.43 -12.09 -16.35
C ASP A 130 9.38 -10.95 -15.32
N ILE A 131 10.30 -9.98 -15.42
CA ILE A 131 10.29 -8.80 -14.54
C ILE A 131 9.02 -7.97 -14.76
N ARG A 132 8.62 -7.74 -16.01
CA ARG A 132 7.38 -7.00 -16.31
C ARG A 132 6.16 -7.66 -15.69
N ALA A 133 6.04 -8.98 -15.82
CA ALA A 133 4.95 -9.75 -15.27
C ALA A 133 4.89 -9.65 -13.74
N LEU A 134 6.05 -9.75 -13.08
CA LEU A 134 6.15 -9.63 -11.63
C LEU A 134 5.82 -8.21 -11.14
N CYS A 135 6.30 -7.16 -11.83
CA CYS A 135 5.93 -5.78 -11.53
C CYS A 135 4.42 -5.54 -11.70
N ILE A 136 3.80 -6.09 -12.76
CA ILE A 136 2.36 -6.01 -12.99
C ILE A 136 1.60 -6.64 -11.82
N GLY A 137 1.92 -7.88 -11.48
CA GLY A 137 1.26 -8.55 -10.35
C GLY A 137 1.51 -7.83 -9.02
N ALA A 138 2.72 -7.34 -8.77
CA ALA A 138 3.07 -6.64 -7.53
C ALA A 138 2.29 -5.33 -7.33
N PHE A 139 1.84 -4.69 -8.41
CA PHE A 139 1.12 -3.42 -8.34
C PHE A 139 -0.35 -3.56 -7.92
N TRP A 140 -1.00 -4.69 -8.21
CA TRP A 140 -2.44 -4.89 -7.94
C TRP A 140 -2.75 -6.09 -7.03
N LEU A 141 -1.95 -7.15 -7.03
CA LEU A 141 -2.26 -8.39 -6.31
C LEU A 141 -1.73 -8.32 -4.87
N ASN A 142 -2.47 -7.62 -4.01
CA ASN A 142 -2.07 -7.29 -2.63
C ASN A 142 -1.47 -8.48 -1.86
N ASP A 143 -2.16 -9.62 -1.84
CA ASP A 143 -1.81 -10.82 -1.05
C ASP A 143 -0.44 -11.41 -1.39
N ILE A 144 0.00 -11.26 -2.64
CA ILE A 144 1.27 -11.81 -3.13
C ILE A 144 2.26 -10.73 -3.55
N SER A 145 1.90 -9.45 -3.39
CA SER A 145 2.66 -8.30 -3.88
C SER A 145 4.11 -8.27 -3.36
N SER A 146 4.30 -8.54 -2.07
CA SER A 146 5.63 -8.56 -1.44
C SER A 146 6.53 -9.67 -2.00
N ALA A 147 5.97 -10.86 -2.23
CA ALA A 147 6.70 -12.00 -2.81
C ALA A 147 7.09 -11.73 -4.28
N LEU A 148 6.14 -11.19 -5.06
CA LEU A 148 6.38 -10.81 -6.45
C LEU A 148 7.44 -9.71 -6.57
N ASN A 149 7.36 -8.68 -5.73
CA ASN A 149 8.35 -7.61 -5.69
C ASN A 149 9.75 -8.15 -5.37
N SER A 150 9.87 -8.98 -4.34
CA SER A 150 11.16 -9.58 -3.95
C SER A 150 11.77 -10.40 -5.09
N LEU A 151 10.95 -11.17 -5.80
CA LEU A 151 11.39 -11.94 -6.96
C LEU A 151 11.79 -11.03 -8.13
N ALA A 152 11.05 -9.93 -8.37
CA ALA A 152 11.37 -8.97 -9.42
C ALA A 152 12.74 -8.29 -9.17
N VAL A 153 13.02 -7.87 -7.93
CA VAL A 153 14.30 -7.28 -7.55
C VAL A 153 15.45 -8.27 -7.75
N ARG A 154 15.26 -9.53 -7.32
CA ARG A 154 16.26 -10.59 -7.51
C ARG A 154 16.57 -10.81 -8.99
N ILE A 155 15.55 -11.03 -9.81
CA ILE A 155 15.72 -11.26 -11.26
C ILE A 155 16.32 -10.04 -11.96
N ALA A 156 15.95 -8.82 -11.56
CA ALA A 156 16.54 -7.59 -12.09
C ALA A 156 18.05 -7.47 -11.80
N ALA A 157 18.50 -7.94 -10.63
CA ALA A 157 19.91 -8.01 -10.27
C ALA A 157 20.65 -9.05 -11.13
N GLU A 158 20.08 -10.25 -11.30
CA GLU A 158 20.65 -11.33 -12.13
C GLU A 158 20.75 -10.94 -13.61
N LEU A 159 19.74 -10.24 -14.14
CA LEU A 159 19.76 -9.67 -15.49
C LEU A 159 20.59 -8.39 -15.61
N ASN A 160 21.24 -7.97 -14.51
CA ASN A 160 22.17 -6.84 -14.46
C ASN A 160 21.58 -5.52 -14.96
N LEU A 161 20.28 -5.27 -14.72
CA LEU A 161 19.60 -4.06 -15.19
C LEU A 161 20.28 -2.78 -14.66
N HIS A 162 20.74 -2.82 -13.41
CA HIS A 162 21.44 -1.72 -12.74
C HIS A 162 22.69 -1.23 -13.49
N ARG A 163 23.36 -2.08 -14.28
CA ARG A 163 24.57 -1.71 -15.03
C ARG A 163 24.29 -0.71 -16.15
N CYS A 164 23.04 -0.59 -16.60
CA CYS A 164 22.70 0.40 -17.62
C CYS A 164 22.49 1.79 -17.02
N ILE A 165 22.09 1.91 -15.74
CA ILE A 165 21.84 3.19 -15.07
C ILE A 165 23.09 4.09 -15.09
N THR A 166 24.27 3.50 -14.88
CA THR A 166 25.55 4.24 -14.89
C THR A 166 25.93 4.78 -16.26
N LYS A 167 25.22 4.38 -17.33
CA LYS A 167 25.47 4.76 -18.73
C LYS A 167 24.48 5.82 -19.23
N MET A 168 23.73 6.47 -18.34
CA MET A 168 22.84 7.57 -18.72
C MET A 168 23.66 8.82 -19.13
N PRO A 169 23.20 9.62 -20.11
CA PRO A 169 22.00 9.43 -20.93
C PRO A 169 22.15 8.33 -21.99
N HIS A 170 21.04 7.71 -22.40
CA HIS A 170 21.06 6.60 -23.34
C HIS A 170 20.81 7.02 -24.79
N ASN A 171 21.69 6.56 -25.68
CA ASN A 171 21.53 6.64 -27.14
C ASN A 171 21.20 5.28 -27.79
N LYS A 172 21.31 4.18 -27.03
CA LYS A 172 20.99 2.81 -27.46
C LYS A 172 19.72 2.34 -26.78
N MET A 173 18.77 1.85 -27.57
CA MET A 173 17.47 1.37 -27.08
C MET A 173 17.61 0.29 -26.00
N GLU A 174 18.56 -0.62 -26.17
CA GLU A 174 18.85 -1.71 -25.24
C GLU A 174 19.19 -1.27 -23.81
N CYS A 175 19.99 -0.19 -23.66
CA CYS A 175 20.34 0.35 -22.35
C CYS A 175 19.19 1.18 -21.79
N TYR A 176 18.49 1.92 -22.66
CA TYR A 176 17.29 2.67 -22.31
C TYR A 176 16.20 1.77 -21.71
N GLU A 177 15.83 0.68 -22.38
CA GLU A 177 14.78 -0.24 -21.92
C GLU A 177 15.14 -0.91 -20.60
N ARG A 178 16.41 -1.29 -20.41
CA ARG A 178 16.91 -1.88 -19.15
C ARG A 178 16.85 -0.91 -17.98
N THR A 179 17.33 0.32 -18.18
CA THR A 179 17.27 1.36 -17.14
C THR A 179 15.84 1.72 -16.77
N ARG A 180 14.97 1.84 -17.79
CA ARG A 180 13.54 2.10 -17.58
C ARG A 180 12.85 1.01 -16.77
N LEU A 181 13.12 -0.26 -17.10
CA LEU A 181 12.58 -1.40 -16.37
C LEU A 181 13.12 -1.48 -14.94
N TYR A 182 14.39 -1.15 -14.72
CA TYR A 182 14.95 -1.04 -13.36
C TYR A 182 14.24 0.02 -12.53
N PHE A 183 13.96 1.21 -13.09
CA PHE A 183 13.23 2.26 -12.37
C PHE A 183 11.83 1.82 -11.95
N LEU A 184 11.17 0.98 -12.75
CA LEU A 184 9.88 0.42 -12.35
C LEU A 184 10.02 -0.57 -11.19
N VAL A 185 11.03 -1.45 -11.23
CA VAL A 185 11.35 -2.35 -10.10
C VAL A 185 11.65 -1.55 -8.83
N TYR A 186 12.42 -0.47 -8.95
CA TYR A 186 12.70 0.46 -7.85
C TYR A 186 11.41 1.05 -7.28
N ILE A 187 10.48 1.53 -8.12
CA ILE A 187 9.18 2.06 -7.65
C ILE A 187 8.36 0.99 -6.92
N CYS A 188 8.22 -0.21 -7.50
CA CYS A 188 7.48 -1.32 -6.86
C CYS A 188 8.06 -1.66 -5.47
N ASP A 189 9.38 -1.67 -5.38
CA ASP A 189 10.08 -2.00 -4.14
C ASP A 189 9.88 -0.93 -3.05
N HIS A 190 9.90 0.34 -3.43
CA HIS A 190 9.64 1.44 -2.50
C HIS A 190 8.17 1.52 -2.07
N HIS A 191 7.20 1.17 -2.92
CA HIS A 191 5.80 1.04 -2.49
C HIS A 191 5.64 -0.07 -1.46
N CYS A 192 6.27 -1.23 -1.69
CA CYS A 192 6.23 -2.34 -0.76
C CYS A 192 6.91 -1.98 0.58
N SER A 193 8.08 -1.34 0.52
CA SER A 193 8.83 -0.84 1.67
C SER A 193 7.99 0.11 2.52
N LEU A 194 7.37 1.10 1.87
CA LEU A 194 6.56 2.12 2.53
C LEU A 194 5.33 1.51 3.22
N SER A 195 4.60 0.61 2.54
CA SER A 195 3.40 -0.01 3.11
C SER A 195 3.71 -0.87 4.33
N HIS A 196 4.77 -1.66 4.28
CA HIS A 196 5.06 -2.69 5.30
C HIS A 196 6.15 -2.30 6.30
N GLY A 197 6.77 -1.14 6.11
CA GLY A 197 7.86 -0.67 6.95
C GLY A 197 9.15 -1.46 6.89
N ARG A 198 9.36 -2.14 5.77
CA ARG A 198 10.58 -2.92 5.53
C ARG A 198 11.57 -2.05 4.77
N PRO A 199 12.89 -2.16 5.02
CA PRO A 199 13.87 -1.51 4.17
C PRO A 199 13.71 -1.96 2.71
N PRO A 200 13.86 -1.07 1.72
CA PRO A 200 13.82 -1.45 0.30
C PRO A 200 14.96 -2.44 -0.03
N LEU A 201 14.68 -3.41 -0.90
CA LEU A 201 15.66 -4.37 -1.39
C LEU A 201 16.60 -3.76 -2.44
N THR A 202 16.08 -2.79 -3.19
CA THR A 202 16.83 -1.99 -4.14
C THR A 202 17.68 -0.96 -3.41
N ARG A 203 18.95 -0.86 -3.81
CA ARG A 203 19.89 0.08 -3.20
C ARG A 203 19.89 1.40 -3.94
N GLU A 204 19.98 2.50 -3.19
CA GLU A 204 20.35 3.79 -3.76
C GLU A 204 21.86 3.84 -4.06
N PHE A 205 22.21 3.99 -5.33
CA PHE A 205 23.58 4.19 -5.78
C PHE A 205 23.75 5.59 -6.37
N TYR A 206 24.98 6.06 -6.56
CA TYR A 206 25.28 7.41 -7.04
C TYR A 206 24.46 7.81 -8.29
N SER A 207 24.28 6.91 -9.27
CA SER A 207 23.52 7.20 -10.49
C SER A 207 22.00 7.34 -10.28
N LEU A 208 21.45 6.81 -9.17
CA LEU A 208 20.07 7.05 -8.77
C LEU A 208 19.88 8.43 -8.10
N LYS A 209 20.96 9.13 -7.74
CA LYS A 209 20.91 10.50 -7.21
C LYS A 209 20.65 11.56 -8.28
N ALA A 210 20.76 11.19 -9.57
CA ALA A 210 20.52 12.10 -10.69
C ALA A 210 19.66 11.45 -11.78
N PRO A 211 18.43 10.97 -11.45
CA PRO A 211 17.61 10.20 -12.38
C PRO A 211 17.16 11.05 -13.59
N ARG A 212 17.14 12.38 -13.48
CA ARG A 212 16.89 13.31 -14.61
C ARG A 212 17.87 13.17 -15.77
N ALA A 213 19.06 12.60 -15.56
CA ALA A 213 19.99 12.29 -16.64
C ALA A 213 19.37 11.34 -17.68
N PHE A 214 18.44 10.48 -17.26
CA PHE A 214 17.69 9.58 -18.14
C PHE A 214 16.95 10.34 -19.26
N LEU A 215 16.34 11.49 -18.93
CA LEU A 215 15.50 12.29 -19.83
C LEU A 215 16.29 13.04 -20.91
N LYS A 216 17.61 13.06 -20.80
CA LYS A 216 18.50 13.70 -21.78
C LYS A 216 18.87 12.75 -22.93
N GLY A 217 18.44 11.48 -22.88
CA GLY A 217 18.75 10.48 -23.90
C GLY A 217 17.94 10.66 -25.18
N GLY A 218 18.52 10.27 -26.31
CA GLY A 218 17.82 10.32 -27.61
C GLY A 218 16.64 9.33 -27.73
N CYS A 219 16.56 8.34 -26.83
CA CYS A 219 15.46 7.36 -26.79
C CYS A 219 14.30 7.76 -25.86
N SER A 220 14.43 8.87 -25.12
CA SER A 220 13.45 9.28 -24.11
C SER A 220 12.11 9.69 -24.72
N THR A 221 11.04 9.36 -24.01
CA THR A 221 9.65 9.61 -24.38
C THR A 221 8.98 10.54 -23.36
N HIS A 222 7.82 11.10 -23.72
CA HIS A 222 7.07 11.95 -22.78
C HIS A 222 6.57 11.17 -21.54
N HIS A 223 6.34 9.87 -21.66
CA HIS A 223 5.97 8.99 -20.54
C HIS A 223 7.06 8.87 -19.49
N ASP A 224 8.33 9.08 -19.87
CA ASP A 224 9.45 8.99 -18.93
C ASP A 224 9.47 10.14 -17.92
N LEU A 225 8.77 11.25 -18.19
CA LEU A 225 8.66 12.36 -17.24
C LEU A 225 7.95 11.90 -15.96
N ALA A 226 6.83 11.19 -16.10
CA ALA A 226 6.08 10.65 -14.96
C ALA A 226 6.86 9.54 -14.24
N LEU A 227 7.62 8.73 -14.98
CA LEU A 227 8.49 7.73 -14.40
C LEU A 227 9.57 8.37 -13.52
N ILE A 228 10.29 9.36 -14.04
CA ILE A 228 11.39 10.01 -13.32
C ILE A 228 10.88 10.85 -12.15
N SER A 229 9.74 11.53 -12.28
CA SER A 229 9.14 12.22 -11.14
C SER A 229 8.84 11.26 -10.00
N HIS A 230 8.32 10.07 -10.32
CA HIS A 230 8.01 9.04 -9.34
C HIS A 230 9.28 8.43 -8.70
N VAL A 231 10.33 8.17 -9.48
CA VAL A 231 11.64 7.74 -8.93
C VAL A 231 12.19 8.76 -7.93
N GLU A 232 12.11 10.06 -8.25
CA GLU A 232 12.55 11.12 -7.32
C GLU A 232 11.71 11.17 -6.05
N LEU A 233 10.39 10.96 -6.16
CA LEU A 233 9.52 10.89 -4.99
C LEU A 233 9.92 9.74 -4.07
N CYS A 234 10.10 8.54 -4.64
CA CYS A 234 10.56 7.36 -3.90
C CYS A 234 11.89 7.63 -3.17
N SER A 235 12.83 8.34 -3.79
CA SER A 235 14.10 8.69 -3.13
C SER A 235 13.93 9.67 -1.95
N ILE A 236 12.98 10.62 -2.03
CA ILE A 236 12.64 11.45 -0.87
C ILE A 236 12.05 10.59 0.24
N THR A 237 11.14 9.67 -0.09
CA THR A 237 10.55 8.73 0.86
C THR A 237 11.58 7.84 1.55
N SER A 238 12.59 7.35 0.81
CA SER A 238 13.68 6.54 1.40
C SER A 238 14.43 7.32 2.48
N ARG A 239 14.66 8.62 2.27
CA ARG A 239 15.29 9.48 3.29
C ARG A 239 14.42 9.64 4.54
N VAL A 240 13.09 9.58 4.41
CA VAL A 240 12.18 9.53 5.57
C VAL A 240 12.44 8.25 6.36
N PHE A 241 12.47 7.10 5.69
CA PHE A 241 12.76 5.82 6.32
C PHE A 241 14.14 5.79 6.99
N ASP A 242 15.19 6.31 6.34
CA ASP A 242 16.54 6.41 6.92
C ASP A 242 16.59 7.33 8.14
N THR A 243 15.75 8.38 8.16
CA THR A 243 15.71 9.36 9.25
C THR A 243 14.95 8.84 10.47
N PHE A 244 13.77 8.26 10.27
CA PHE A 244 12.87 7.87 11.37
C PHE A 244 12.85 6.37 11.67
N GLY A 245 13.43 5.54 10.80
CA GLY A 245 13.57 4.10 10.97
C GLY A 245 12.25 3.33 11.01
N ALA A 246 12.37 2.05 11.37
CA ALA A 246 11.23 1.13 11.49
C ALA A 246 10.71 0.94 12.91
N ASP A 247 11.37 1.54 13.90
CA ASP A 247 10.91 1.49 15.28
C ASP A 247 9.68 2.39 15.48
N ILE A 248 8.52 1.77 15.72
CA ILE A 248 7.25 2.45 15.97
C ILE A 248 7.14 2.92 17.42
N GLN A 249 7.89 2.29 18.35
CA GLN A 249 7.88 2.62 19.77
C GLN A 249 8.78 3.82 20.10
N SER A 250 9.69 4.16 19.19
CA SER A 250 10.55 5.34 19.31
C SER A 250 9.83 6.63 18.88
N SER A 251 9.53 7.50 19.86
CA SER A 251 9.14 8.88 19.58
C SER A 251 10.40 9.71 19.31
N SER A 252 10.74 9.90 18.03
CA SER A 252 11.93 10.67 17.62
C SER A 252 11.61 11.96 16.86
N VAL A 253 10.32 12.31 16.72
CA VAL A 253 9.90 13.48 15.94
C VAL A 253 10.29 14.79 16.61
N GLY A 254 10.20 14.88 17.95
CA GLY A 254 10.65 16.08 18.67
C GLY A 254 12.13 16.39 18.42
N ASP A 255 12.97 15.37 18.55
CA ASP A 255 14.41 15.47 18.35
C ASP A 255 14.80 15.76 16.90
N LYS A 256 13.97 15.31 15.94
CA LYS A 256 14.22 15.39 14.49
C LYS A 256 13.30 16.37 13.76
N SER A 257 12.82 17.39 14.47
CA SER A 257 11.85 18.36 13.93
C SER A 257 12.41 19.16 12.74
N ALA A 258 13.72 19.46 12.75
CA ALA A 258 14.40 20.14 11.65
C ALA A 258 14.45 19.25 10.39
N GLU A 259 14.79 17.98 10.55
CA GLU A 259 14.82 16.98 9.47
C GLU A 259 13.41 16.77 8.89
N LEU A 260 12.39 16.69 9.75
CA LEU A 260 10.99 16.62 9.32
C LEU A 260 10.61 17.83 8.46
N GLY A 261 10.97 19.04 8.90
CA GLY A 261 10.75 20.28 8.13
C GLY A 261 11.49 20.29 6.78
N HIS A 262 12.72 19.80 6.74
CA HIS A 262 13.51 19.67 5.52
C HIS A 262 12.91 18.68 4.53
N LEU A 263 12.42 17.53 5.01
CA LEU A 263 11.77 16.50 4.20
C LEU A 263 10.41 16.98 3.66
N SER A 264 9.60 17.62 4.51
CA SER A 264 8.34 18.26 4.07
C SER A 264 8.59 19.27 2.95
N SER A 265 9.58 20.15 3.14
CA SER A 265 9.97 21.12 2.11
C SER A 265 10.51 20.47 0.83
N ALA A 266 11.14 19.29 0.93
CA ALA A 266 11.61 18.55 -0.23
C ALA A 266 10.44 18.01 -1.06
N TYR A 267 9.39 17.49 -0.42
CA TYR A 267 8.15 17.11 -1.12
C TYR A 267 7.48 18.31 -1.79
N ASP A 268 7.41 19.46 -1.10
CA ASP A 268 6.78 20.67 -1.64
C ASP A 268 7.51 21.18 -2.90
N ARG A 269 8.84 21.24 -2.85
CA ARG A 269 9.68 21.60 -4.01
C ARG A 269 9.51 20.61 -5.15
N TRP A 270 9.56 19.31 -4.84
CA TRP A 270 9.34 18.26 -5.84
C TRP A 270 7.98 18.44 -6.53
N ARG A 271 6.91 18.69 -5.76
CA ARG A 271 5.56 18.89 -6.32
C ARG A 271 5.52 20.12 -7.23
N GLN A 272 6.07 21.25 -6.76
CA GLN A 272 6.08 22.51 -7.51
C GLN A 272 6.88 22.43 -8.82
N GLU A 273 8.02 21.74 -8.81
CA GLU A 273 8.82 21.55 -10.02
C GLU A 273 8.10 20.66 -11.04
N TRP A 274 7.65 19.48 -10.60
CA TRP A 274 7.08 18.49 -11.51
C TRP A 274 5.69 18.86 -12.02
N ILE A 275 4.87 19.58 -11.24
CA ILE A 275 3.58 20.08 -11.74
C ILE A 275 3.81 21.05 -12.92
N GLY A 276 4.84 21.89 -12.86
CA GLY A 276 5.21 22.79 -13.96
C GLY A 276 5.66 22.00 -15.19
N VAL A 277 6.56 21.02 -15.01
CA VAL A 277 7.10 20.20 -16.11
C VAL A 277 6.02 19.37 -16.80
N LEU A 278 5.13 18.74 -16.03
CA LEU A 278 4.05 17.89 -16.55
C LEU A 278 2.95 18.71 -17.23
N THR A 279 2.69 19.93 -16.75
CA THR A 279 1.70 20.85 -17.36
C THR A 279 2.20 21.43 -18.68
N ILE A 280 3.45 21.92 -18.73
CA ILE A 280 4.02 22.58 -19.94
C ILE A 280 4.08 21.61 -21.13
N ARG A 281 4.30 20.32 -20.88
CA ARG A 281 4.46 19.32 -21.94
C ARG A 281 3.15 18.66 -22.38
N ASN A 282 2.00 19.29 -22.11
CA ASN A 282 0.67 18.84 -22.52
C ASN A 282 0.45 17.35 -22.20
N VAL A 283 0.65 16.93 -20.95
CA VAL A 283 0.01 15.69 -20.46
C VAL A 283 -1.39 16.12 -20.00
N PRO A 284 -2.39 16.18 -20.89
CA PRO A 284 -3.68 16.82 -20.63
C PRO A 284 -4.61 15.81 -19.95
N ASN A 285 -4.04 14.90 -19.15
CA ASN A 285 -4.80 13.84 -18.54
C ASN A 285 -5.06 14.21 -17.09
N THR A 286 -6.32 14.52 -16.79
CA THR A 286 -6.82 14.65 -15.42
C THR A 286 -6.34 13.47 -14.57
N PHE A 287 -6.34 12.26 -15.12
CA PHE A 287 -5.85 11.05 -14.45
C PHE A 287 -4.39 11.16 -13.97
N ALA A 288 -3.45 11.58 -14.82
CA ALA A 288 -2.03 11.66 -14.44
C ALA A 288 -1.81 12.68 -13.32
N ARG A 289 -2.57 13.79 -13.33
CA ARG A 289 -2.55 14.78 -12.27
C ARG A 289 -3.14 14.26 -10.96
N HIS A 290 -4.28 13.56 -11.02
CA HIS A 290 -4.88 12.93 -9.83
C HIS A 290 -3.93 11.92 -9.20
N MET A 291 -3.31 11.04 -9.99
CA MET A 291 -2.33 10.06 -9.48
C MET A 291 -1.11 10.74 -8.87
N PHE A 292 -0.62 11.81 -9.52
CA PHE A 292 0.51 12.58 -9.01
C PHE A 292 0.22 13.23 -7.65
N ASP A 293 -0.94 13.85 -7.49
CA ASP A 293 -1.37 14.44 -6.22
C ASP A 293 -1.63 13.36 -5.16
N LEU A 294 -2.19 12.21 -5.55
CA LEU A 294 -2.41 11.08 -4.65
C LEU A 294 -1.07 10.55 -4.10
N TYR A 295 -0.05 10.36 -4.94
CA TYR A 295 1.29 9.94 -4.50
C TYR A 295 1.92 10.97 -3.54
N TYR A 296 1.80 12.26 -3.85
CA TYR A 296 2.30 13.35 -3.01
C TYR A 296 1.68 13.33 -1.61
N HIS A 297 0.35 13.31 -1.53
CA HIS A 297 -0.36 13.32 -0.25
C HIS A 297 -0.13 12.03 0.53
N SER A 298 -0.02 10.88 -0.15
CA SER A 298 0.34 9.60 0.48
C SER A 298 1.73 9.66 1.13
N ALA A 299 2.72 10.23 0.44
CA ALA A 299 4.08 10.35 0.95
C ALA A 299 4.18 11.35 2.13
N LYS A 300 3.46 12.47 2.06
CA LYS A 300 3.41 13.44 3.17
C LYS A 300 2.62 12.92 4.36
N LEU A 301 1.53 12.20 4.13
CA LEU A 301 0.79 11.51 5.19
C LEU A 301 1.73 10.59 5.97
N TYR A 302 2.52 9.77 5.28
CA TYR A 302 3.53 8.93 5.92
C TYR A 302 4.60 9.72 6.68
N LEU A 303 5.10 10.82 6.13
CA LEU A 303 6.07 11.67 6.83
C LEU A 303 5.50 12.21 8.15
N PHE A 304 4.29 12.75 8.13
CA PHE A 304 3.70 13.39 9.30
C PHE A 304 3.14 12.40 10.30
N SER A 305 2.79 11.17 9.88
CA SER A 305 2.29 10.15 10.80
C SER A 305 3.32 9.69 11.82
N HIS A 306 4.61 9.94 11.60
CA HIS A 306 5.64 9.70 12.61
C HIS A 306 5.38 10.43 13.94
N VAL A 307 4.59 11.51 13.94
CA VAL A 307 4.21 12.21 15.18
C VAL A 307 3.44 11.33 16.15
N PHE A 308 2.77 10.29 15.66
CA PHE A 308 2.00 9.35 16.45
C PHE A 308 2.82 8.14 16.94
N ARG A 309 4.15 8.13 16.70
CA ARG A 309 5.04 7.09 17.22
C ARG A 309 5.45 7.37 18.67
N GLY A 310 5.64 6.29 19.41
CA GLY A 310 5.93 6.31 20.84
C GLY A 310 5.28 5.13 21.55
N PRO A 311 5.59 4.94 22.85
CA PRO A 311 4.87 3.97 23.67
C PRO A 311 3.39 4.34 23.67
N ALA A 312 2.54 3.38 23.31
CA ALA A 312 1.10 3.57 23.28
C ALA A 312 0.62 4.01 24.67
N GLN A 313 0.10 5.24 24.76
CA GLN A 313 -0.77 5.64 25.86
C GLN A 313 -2.20 5.57 25.31
N GLN A 314 -3.16 5.12 26.12
CA GLN A 314 -4.56 4.97 25.69
C GLN A 314 -5.16 6.27 25.09
N ASP A 315 -4.53 7.44 25.32
CA ASP A 315 -4.83 8.73 24.71
C ASP A 315 -3.68 9.32 23.86
N ASP A 316 -3.27 8.61 22.80
CA ASP A 316 -2.23 9.03 21.85
C ASP A 316 -2.38 10.49 21.39
N MET A 317 -3.62 10.98 21.17
CA MET A 317 -3.90 12.32 20.63
C MET A 317 -3.85 13.45 21.68
N GLU A 318 -4.07 13.15 22.96
CA GLU A 318 -3.94 14.17 24.03
C GLU A 318 -2.47 14.43 24.36
N SER A 319 -1.64 13.38 24.34
CA SER A 319 -0.19 13.48 24.55
C SER A 319 0.52 14.35 23.49
N ILE A 320 -0.03 14.46 22.28
CA ILE A 320 0.51 15.29 21.20
C ILE A 320 0.34 16.79 21.51
N THR A 321 -0.79 17.15 22.13
CA THR A 321 -1.09 18.53 22.52
C THR A 321 -0.16 19.02 23.62
N THR A 322 0.11 18.17 24.60
CA THR A 322 1.01 18.49 25.71
C THR A 322 2.47 18.66 25.26
N ASN A 323 2.87 17.94 24.20
CA ASN A 323 4.20 18.02 23.60
C ASN A 323 4.35 19.13 22.54
N GLY A 324 3.30 19.92 22.27
CA GLY A 324 3.33 21.03 21.30
C GLY A 324 3.45 20.60 19.84
N MET A 325 3.09 19.34 19.53
CA MET A 325 3.22 18.76 18.19
C MET A 325 1.94 18.87 17.35
N ASP A 326 0.96 19.65 17.81
CA ASP A 326 -0.35 19.86 17.18
C ASP A 326 -0.24 20.21 15.69
N ARG A 327 0.73 21.07 15.34
CA ARG A 327 0.94 21.45 13.96
C ARG A 327 1.32 20.26 13.09
N VAL A 328 2.18 19.37 13.57
CA VAL A 328 2.64 18.18 12.81
C VAL A 328 1.48 17.19 12.64
N ALA A 329 0.70 16.96 13.70
CA ALA A 329 -0.50 16.13 13.65
C ALA A 329 -1.57 16.69 12.72
N GLN A 330 -1.78 18.01 12.73
CA GLN A 330 -2.69 18.68 11.79
C GLN A 330 -2.27 18.45 10.34
N HIS A 331 -0.97 18.54 10.01
CA HIS A 331 -0.49 18.23 8.65
C HIS A 331 -0.74 16.76 8.29
N ALA A 332 -0.66 15.81 9.23
CA ALA A 332 -1.02 14.42 8.97
C ALA A 332 -2.51 14.28 8.61
N ILE A 333 -3.40 14.92 9.39
CA ILE A 333 -4.85 14.94 9.15
C ILE A 333 -5.18 15.57 7.80
N GLU A 334 -4.58 16.72 7.48
CA GLU A 334 -4.78 17.42 6.20
C GLU A 334 -4.36 16.57 5.00
N ASN A 335 -3.23 15.85 5.09
CA ASN A 335 -2.78 14.96 4.03
C ASN A 335 -3.64 13.69 3.96
N ALA A 336 -4.10 13.13 5.08
CA ALA A 336 -5.05 12.02 5.08
C ALA A 336 -6.37 12.41 4.40
N LEU A 337 -6.90 13.59 4.75
CA LEU A 337 -8.11 14.13 4.11
C LEU A 337 -7.89 14.36 2.61
N SER A 338 -6.72 14.88 2.22
CA SER A 338 -6.37 15.07 0.82
C SER A 338 -6.25 13.76 0.05
N VAL A 339 -5.75 12.68 0.66
CA VAL A 339 -5.75 11.33 0.06
C VAL A 339 -7.18 10.88 -0.24
N ILE A 340 -8.09 10.97 0.74
CA ILE A 340 -9.49 10.59 0.56
C ILE A 340 -10.13 11.42 -0.56
N ARG A 341 -9.95 12.73 -0.54
CA ARG A 341 -10.47 13.66 -1.55
C ARG A 341 -9.91 13.42 -2.95
N CYS A 342 -8.63 13.07 -3.08
CA CYS A 342 -8.05 12.72 -4.38
C CYS A 342 -8.76 11.51 -5.01
N ILE A 343 -9.30 10.62 -4.18
CA ILE A 343 -10.07 9.44 -4.61
C ILE A 343 -11.56 9.79 -4.79
N SER A 344 -12.11 10.71 -3.99
CA SER A 344 -13.55 10.95 -3.89
C SER A 344 -14.12 12.21 -4.57
N ASP A 345 -13.31 13.24 -4.84
CA ASP A 345 -13.78 14.59 -5.18
C ASP A 345 -13.71 14.94 -6.68
N GLY A 346 -13.78 13.97 -7.58
CA GLY A 346 -13.62 14.16 -9.02
C GLY A 346 -14.85 13.79 -9.86
N ASN A 347 -14.76 14.10 -11.16
CA ASN A 347 -15.86 14.00 -12.12
C ASN A 347 -16.37 12.55 -12.34
N GLU A 348 -17.50 12.41 -13.05
CA GLU A 348 -18.25 11.17 -13.38
C GLU A 348 -17.42 9.92 -13.80
N ASN A 349 -16.16 10.08 -14.21
CA ASN A 349 -15.24 8.96 -14.49
C ASN A 349 -14.57 8.34 -13.25
N GLN A 350 -14.89 8.79 -12.02
CA GLN A 350 -14.22 8.34 -10.79
C GLN A 350 -14.63 6.95 -10.29
N VAL A 351 -15.87 6.52 -10.54
CA VAL A 351 -16.32 5.15 -10.24
C VAL A 351 -15.37 4.13 -10.88
N TRP A 352 -14.89 4.45 -12.09
CA TRP A 352 -13.92 3.66 -12.80
C TRP A 352 -12.51 3.75 -12.20
N LEU A 353 -12.08 4.93 -11.70
CA LEU A 353 -10.78 5.11 -11.09
C LEU A 353 -10.60 4.24 -9.83
N VAL A 354 -11.61 4.25 -8.95
CA VAL A 354 -11.58 3.57 -7.64
C VAL A 354 -11.33 2.07 -7.78
N GLY A 355 -12.00 1.39 -8.73
CA GLY A 355 -11.86 -0.06 -8.92
C GLY A 355 -10.56 -0.51 -9.58
N ASN A 356 -9.78 0.42 -10.13
CA ASN A 356 -8.55 0.12 -10.87
C ASN A 356 -7.27 0.59 -10.14
N LEU A 357 -7.41 1.12 -8.92
CA LEU A 357 -6.26 1.62 -8.16
C LEU A 357 -5.29 0.48 -7.80
N PRO A 358 -3.98 0.71 -7.93
CA PRO A 358 -2.94 -0.17 -7.39
C PRO A 358 -3.15 -0.48 -5.91
N CYS A 359 -2.73 -1.66 -5.45
CA CYS A 359 -2.96 -2.13 -4.08
C CYS A 359 -2.32 -1.21 -3.02
N TYR A 360 -1.18 -0.57 -3.36
CA TYR A 360 -0.54 0.46 -2.55
C TYR A 360 -1.53 1.54 -2.09
N PHE A 361 -2.38 2.04 -3.01
CA PHE A 361 -3.35 3.06 -2.66
C PHE A 361 -4.50 2.52 -1.82
N GLY A 362 -4.88 1.24 -1.97
CA GLY A 362 -5.81 0.60 -1.05
C GLY A 362 -5.28 0.63 0.39
N THR A 363 -4.01 0.30 0.58
CA THR A 363 -3.33 0.36 1.89
C THR A 363 -3.27 1.79 2.45
N VAL A 364 -2.87 2.78 1.64
CA VAL A 364 -2.81 4.17 2.11
C VAL A 364 -4.19 4.76 2.37
N THR A 365 -5.21 4.34 1.61
CA THR A 365 -6.61 4.74 1.85
C THR A 365 -7.10 4.24 3.20
N ALA A 366 -6.82 2.97 3.53
CA ALA A 366 -7.11 2.43 4.86
C ALA A 366 -6.39 3.21 5.96
N PHE A 367 -5.10 3.47 5.78
CA PHE A 367 -4.31 4.24 6.73
C PHE A 367 -4.87 5.65 6.98
N ALA A 368 -5.20 6.37 5.89
CA ALA A 368 -5.84 7.67 5.95
C ALA A 368 -7.20 7.61 6.66
N ALA A 369 -8.03 6.61 6.33
CA ALA A 369 -9.34 6.41 6.93
C ALA A 369 -9.26 6.18 8.45
N VAL A 370 -8.38 5.29 8.90
CA VAL A 370 -8.19 5.00 10.34
C VAL A 370 -7.69 6.25 11.08
N LEU A 371 -6.72 6.96 10.52
CA LEU A 371 -6.21 8.21 11.11
C LEU A 371 -7.32 9.26 11.25
N LEU A 372 -8.12 9.45 10.20
CA LEU A 372 -9.20 10.42 10.20
C LEU A 372 -10.32 10.05 11.21
N LEU A 373 -10.69 8.77 11.29
CA LEU A 373 -11.66 8.28 12.28
C LEU A 373 -11.15 8.55 13.70
N ARG A 374 -9.93 8.11 14.01
CA ARG A 374 -9.32 8.32 15.34
C ARG A 374 -9.17 9.81 15.67
N ALA A 375 -8.71 10.62 14.73
CA ALA A 375 -8.62 12.07 14.92
C ALA A 375 -9.99 12.70 15.19
N SER A 376 -11.04 12.27 14.49
CA SER A 376 -12.40 12.78 14.71
C SER A 376 -12.95 12.44 16.11
N TRP A 377 -12.54 11.31 16.67
CA TRP A 377 -12.95 10.83 17.99
C TRP A 377 -12.12 11.43 19.12
N GLN A 378 -10.79 11.43 18.99
CA GLN A 378 -9.86 11.67 20.10
C GLN A 378 -9.20 13.05 20.07
N ALA A 379 -9.16 13.74 18.93
CA ALA A 379 -8.51 15.05 18.87
C ALA A 379 -9.43 16.14 19.44
N GLN A 380 -9.06 16.66 20.62
CA GLN A 380 -9.76 17.76 21.27
C GLN A 380 -9.55 19.11 20.55
N TYR A 381 -8.41 19.29 19.88
CA TYR A 381 -8.06 20.53 19.17
C TYR A 381 -8.82 20.72 17.84
N LEU A 382 -9.40 19.65 17.28
CA LEU A 382 -10.18 19.74 16.05
C LEU A 382 -11.53 20.39 16.30
N LEU A 383 -11.84 21.39 15.49
CA LEU A 383 -13.13 22.07 15.51
C LEU A 383 -14.25 21.12 15.05
N ARG A 384 -15.47 21.35 15.55
CA ARG A 384 -16.66 20.58 15.14
C ARG A 384 -16.85 20.53 13.62
N VAL A 385 -16.58 21.65 12.94
CA VAL A 385 -16.68 21.77 11.47
C VAL A 385 -15.65 20.88 10.76
N GLU A 386 -14.44 20.78 11.30
CA GLU A 386 -13.40 19.90 10.75
C GLU A 386 -13.79 18.44 10.90
N LYS A 387 -14.30 18.05 12.07
CA LYS A 387 -14.83 16.70 12.31
C LYS A 387 -15.95 16.36 11.33
N GLU A 388 -16.90 17.26 11.11
CA GLU A 388 -17.98 17.07 10.15
C GLU A 388 -17.48 16.91 8.70
N ASN A 389 -16.48 17.71 8.30
CA ASN A 389 -15.85 17.58 6.98
C ASN A 389 -15.14 16.23 6.79
N ILE A 390 -14.51 15.70 7.85
CA ILE A 390 -13.91 14.37 7.84
C ILE A 390 -14.98 13.31 7.57
N PHE A 391 -16.06 13.29 8.36
CA PHE A 391 -17.13 12.31 8.19
C PHE A 391 -17.77 12.37 6.81
N LYS A 392 -18.06 13.58 6.29
CA LYS A 392 -18.59 13.75 4.93
C LYS A 392 -17.66 13.16 3.87
N SER A 393 -16.35 13.34 4.01
CA SER A 393 -15.37 12.82 3.05
C SER A 393 -15.28 11.29 3.11
N LEU A 394 -15.34 10.70 4.32
CA LEU A 394 -15.35 9.25 4.50
C LEU A 394 -16.65 8.62 3.98
N GLN A 395 -17.80 9.24 4.22
CA GLN A 395 -19.10 8.80 3.67
C GLN A 395 -19.07 8.83 2.14
N ARG A 396 -18.57 9.92 1.54
CA ARG A 396 -18.45 10.03 0.08
C ARG A 396 -17.56 8.95 -0.51
N LEU A 397 -16.44 8.62 0.14
CA LEU A 397 -15.58 7.51 -0.27
C LEU A 397 -16.33 6.17 -0.25
N THR A 398 -17.06 5.88 0.84
CA THR A 398 -17.85 4.66 0.96
C THR A 398 -18.89 4.56 -0.15
N GLU A 399 -19.67 5.63 -0.39
CA GLU A 399 -20.65 5.71 -1.49
C GLU A 399 -20.02 5.39 -2.85
N LEU A 400 -18.88 6.02 -3.16
CA LEU A 400 -18.18 5.79 -4.43
C LEU A 400 -17.67 4.36 -4.58
N ILE A 401 -17.12 3.76 -3.51
CA ILE A 401 -16.71 2.36 -3.53
C ILE A 401 -17.94 1.46 -3.79
N ARG A 402 -19.09 1.76 -3.19
CA ARG A 402 -20.33 1.01 -3.41
C ARG A 402 -20.85 1.14 -4.84
N GLU A 403 -20.85 2.34 -5.41
CA GLU A 403 -21.19 2.57 -6.83
C GLU A 403 -20.27 1.76 -7.75
N SER A 404 -18.98 1.66 -7.41
CA SER A 404 -17.99 0.91 -8.17
C SER A 404 -18.05 -0.61 -7.99
N ARG A 405 -18.87 -1.14 -7.08
CA ARG A 405 -19.03 -2.59 -6.82
C ARG A 405 -19.39 -3.39 -8.07
N ILE A 406 -19.99 -2.76 -9.08
CA ILE A 406 -20.28 -3.38 -10.37
C ILE A 406 -18.99 -3.84 -11.08
N VAL A 407 -17.86 -3.16 -10.83
CA VAL A 407 -16.55 -3.42 -11.45
C VAL A 407 -15.57 -4.08 -10.47
N ILE A 408 -15.73 -3.85 -9.17
CA ILE A 408 -14.81 -4.35 -8.13
C ILE A 408 -15.11 -5.82 -7.79
N HIS A 409 -14.10 -6.68 -7.95
CA HIS A 409 -14.17 -8.07 -7.47
C HIS A 409 -14.34 -8.13 -5.94
N SER A 410 -15.09 -9.10 -5.42
CA SER A 410 -15.45 -9.21 -3.99
C SER A 410 -14.25 -9.30 -3.03
N THR A 411 -13.08 -9.66 -3.55
CA THR A 411 -11.82 -9.78 -2.79
C THR A 411 -10.98 -8.50 -2.81
N HIS A 412 -11.47 -7.41 -3.39
CA HIS A 412 -10.69 -6.18 -3.48
C HIS A 412 -10.64 -5.45 -2.11
N PRO A 413 -9.45 -5.00 -1.65
CA PRO A 413 -9.29 -4.39 -0.33
C PRO A 413 -10.20 -3.18 -0.07
N LEU A 414 -10.45 -2.34 -1.09
CA LEU A 414 -11.33 -1.16 -0.95
C LEU A 414 -12.77 -1.52 -0.55
N LEU A 415 -13.30 -2.65 -1.02
CA LEU A 415 -14.63 -3.10 -0.61
C LEU A 415 -14.64 -3.50 0.88
N SER A 416 -13.54 -4.11 1.33
CA SER A 416 -13.17 -4.34 2.72
C SER A 416 -13.36 -3.08 3.58
N ILE A 417 -12.57 -2.09 3.19
CA ILE A 417 -12.47 -0.77 3.82
C ILE A 417 -13.83 -0.08 3.88
N ALA A 418 -14.61 -0.09 2.79
CA ALA A 418 -15.94 0.51 2.76
C ALA A 418 -16.90 -0.13 3.79
N ASN A 419 -16.89 -1.45 3.93
CA ASN A 419 -17.72 -2.15 4.94
C ASN A 419 -17.34 -1.70 6.36
N SER A 420 -16.03 -1.70 6.67
CA SER A 420 -15.57 -1.32 8.01
C SER A 420 -15.81 0.16 8.32
N LEU A 421 -15.68 1.03 7.33
CA LEU A 421 -15.97 2.46 7.48
C LEU A 421 -17.44 2.72 7.82
N GLU A 422 -18.36 2.04 7.13
CA GLU A 422 -19.80 2.20 7.35
C GLU A 422 -20.17 1.85 8.79
N ILE A 423 -19.72 0.69 9.27
CA ILE A 423 -19.92 0.24 10.66
C ILE A 423 -19.36 1.28 11.65
N ALA A 424 -18.13 1.75 11.43
CA ALA A 424 -17.48 2.72 12.31
C ALA A 424 -18.17 4.10 12.33
N ILE A 425 -18.77 4.51 11.21
CA ILE A 425 -19.50 5.77 11.11
C ILE A 425 -20.89 5.65 11.79
N GLU A 426 -21.57 4.52 11.63
CA GLU A 426 -22.89 4.24 12.20
C GLU A 426 -22.87 4.11 13.74
N ASP A 427 -21.86 3.43 14.30
CA ASP A 427 -21.70 3.24 15.75
C ASP A 427 -21.70 4.59 16.49
N ARG A 428 -21.05 5.60 15.90
CA ARG A 428 -20.98 6.96 16.46
C ARG A 428 -22.28 7.75 16.33
N HIS A 429 -23.09 7.51 15.27
CA HIS A 429 -24.41 8.13 15.17
C HIS A 429 -25.34 7.64 16.29
N SER A 430 -25.16 6.40 16.73
CA SER A 430 -25.89 5.79 17.84
C SER A 430 -25.49 6.40 19.19
N SER A 431 -24.18 6.49 19.49
CA SER A 431 -23.69 7.05 20.77
C SER A 431 -23.97 8.55 20.95
N ASN A 432 -24.15 9.31 19.85
CA ASN A 432 -24.49 10.74 19.92
C ASN A 432 -25.99 11.00 20.12
N CYS A 433 -26.86 10.04 19.75
CA CYS A 433 -28.32 10.14 19.95
C CYS A 433 -28.71 9.87 21.41
N ASP A 434 -28.01 8.96 22.08
CA ASP A 434 -28.25 8.66 23.50
C ASP A 434 -27.87 9.83 24.42
N ASN A 435 -26.89 10.66 24.02
CA ASN A 435 -26.50 11.86 24.75
C ASN A 435 -27.46 13.06 24.59
N ILE A 436 -28.46 12.99 23.71
CA ILE A 436 -29.44 14.09 23.51
C ILE A 436 -30.74 13.82 24.29
N ASN A 437 -30.98 12.59 24.76
CA ASN A 437 -32.18 12.21 25.51
C ASN A 437 -31.97 12.07 27.02
N GLY A 438 -30.76 12.32 27.54
CA GLY A 438 -30.42 12.20 28.95
C GLY A 438 -30.29 13.54 29.68
N ILE A 439 -31.38 14.30 29.80
CA ILE A 439 -31.49 15.31 30.87
C ILE A 439 -32.49 14.77 31.91
N GLU A 440 -32.00 14.65 33.14
CA GLU A 440 -32.66 14.20 34.38
C GLU A 440 -32.82 12.69 34.62
N SER A 441 -31.85 12.11 35.33
CA SER A 441 -32.07 11.67 36.73
C SER A 441 -30.76 11.20 37.37
N ASP A 442 -30.47 11.74 38.56
CA ASP A 442 -29.36 11.33 39.41
C ASP A 442 -29.44 9.84 39.79
N ASN A 443 -28.38 9.09 39.54
CA ASN A 443 -27.81 8.08 40.45
C ASN A 443 -26.44 7.59 39.94
N PRO A 444 -25.46 7.34 40.83
CA PRO A 444 -24.11 6.95 40.44
C PRO A 444 -24.02 5.42 40.32
N ILE A 445 -23.66 4.89 39.14
CA ILE A 445 -23.21 3.51 38.99
C ILE A 445 -22.01 3.49 38.04
N ASP A 446 -21.00 2.78 38.48
CA ASP A 446 -19.63 2.70 38.00
C ASP A 446 -19.44 2.50 36.50
N SER A 447 -18.48 3.26 35.98
CA SER A 447 -17.68 2.92 34.80
C SER A 447 -16.82 1.69 35.08
N LEU A 448 -17.08 0.56 34.43
CA LEU A 448 -16.09 -0.47 34.16
C LEU A 448 -16.60 -1.40 33.05
N ILE A 449 -16.10 -1.24 31.82
CA ILE A 449 -16.08 -2.35 30.86
C ILE A 449 -14.61 -2.73 30.72
N ASP A 450 -14.25 -3.78 31.45
CA ASP A 450 -12.94 -4.42 31.47
C ASP A 450 -12.74 -5.17 30.14
N PHE A 451 -11.66 -4.84 29.42
CA PHE A 451 -11.33 -5.41 28.11
C PHE A 451 -10.68 -6.81 28.20
N ASP A 452 -10.51 -7.35 29.42
CA ASP A 452 -9.79 -8.60 29.67
C ASP A 452 -10.62 -9.88 29.44
N ILE A 453 -11.94 -9.78 29.18
CA ILE A 453 -12.82 -10.95 29.02
C ILE A 453 -12.75 -11.59 27.61
N PHE A 454 -12.06 -10.98 26.64
CA PHE A 454 -11.98 -11.54 25.28
C PHE A 454 -10.82 -12.53 25.05
N ILE A 455 -9.88 -12.66 26.01
CA ILE A 455 -8.66 -13.47 25.83
C ILE A 455 -8.82 -14.93 26.32
N GLU A 456 -9.72 -15.24 27.25
CA GLU A 456 -9.85 -16.60 27.80
C GLU A 456 -10.62 -17.59 26.92
N ASP A 457 -11.46 -17.13 25.98
CA ASP A 457 -12.28 -18.02 25.14
C ASP A 457 -11.55 -18.55 23.88
N LEU A 458 -10.30 -18.14 23.64
CA LEU A 458 -9.52 -18.59 22.46
C LEU A 458 -8.59 -19.78 22.74
N PHE A 459 -8.37 -20.17 24.00
CA PHE A 459 -7.54 -21.32 24.36
C PHE A 459 -8.25 -22.22 25.37
N GLY A 460 -8.96 -23.24 24.88
CA GLY A 460 -9.45 -24.34 25.70
C GLY A 460 -8.31 -25.22 26.26
N PRO A 461 -8.49 -25.89 27.41
CA PRO A 461 -7.39 -26.36 28.24
C PRO A 461 -7.00 -27.80 27.94
N GLU A 462 -5.92 -28.03 27.19
CA GLU A 462 -5.21 -29.31 27.24
C GLU A 462 -3.70 -29.10 27.05
N LEU A 463 -2.99 -29.15 28.19
CA LEU A 463 -1.62 -29.66 28.42
C LEU A 463 -0.96 -28.92 29.59
N LEU A 464 -1.56 -29.06 30.76
CA LEU A 464 -0.81 -29.08 32.01
C LEU A 464 -0.70 -30.55 32.42
N ASP A 465 0.48 -31.14 32.24
CA ASP A 465 0.99 -31.98 33.31
C ASP A 465 2.52 -32.11 33.31
N ASN A 466 3.06 -31.97 34.52
CA ASN A 466 4.37 -32.44 34.99
C ASN A 466 5.64 -31.76 34.48
N ASN A 467 6.14 -30.76 35.22
CA ASN A 467 6.91 -31.06 36.42
C ASN A 467 7.39 -29.78 37.14
N ASN A 468 6.99 -29.70 38.40
CA ASN A 468 7.65 -28.91 39.43
C ASN A 468 9.09 -29.38 39.60
N GLU A 469 10.05 -28.45 39.63
CA GLU A 469 11.08 -28.49 40.65
C GLU A 469 11.61 -27.09 40.96
N ARG A 470 11.21 -26.62 42.15
CA ARG A 470 11.84 -25.52 42.88
C ARG A 470 13.28 -25.91 43.19
N LEU A 471 14.26 -25.09 42.83
CA LEU A 471 15.48 -24.98 43.63
C LEU A 471 15.96 -23.53 43.75
N SER A 472 16.19 -23.20 45.01
CA SER A 472 16.59 -21.97 45.68
C SER A 472 17.88 -21.31 45.19
N LEU A 473 17.86 -19.97 45.26
CA LEU A 473 19.02 -19.08 45.32
C LEU A 473 19.91 -19.39 46.53
N SER A 474 21.18 -19.75 46.27
CA SER A 474 22.32 -19.39 47.13
C SER A 474 23.67 -19.72 46.45
N GLY A 475 24.50 -18.68 46.24
CA GLY A 475 25.96 -18.79 46.36
C GLY A 475 26.82 -18.62 45.10
N LEU A 476 27.89 -17.81 45.29
CA LEU A 476 29.09 -17.58 44.45
C LEU A 476 28.92 -16.47 43.40
N ILE A 477 29.26 -15.20 43.68
CA ILE A 477 30.62 -14.64 43.90
C ILE A 477 31.61 -15.16 42.84
N GLY A 478 31.89 -14.30 41.86
CA GLY A 478 32.88 -14.52 40.82
C GLY A 478 32.99 -13.27 39.95
N SER A 479 33.62 -12.23 40.50
CA SER A 479 34.06 -11.03 39.81
C SER A 479 35.04 -11.38 38.69
N GLU A 480 34.85 -10.86 37.47
CA GLU A 480 35.97 -10.46 36.61
C GLU A 480 35.48 -9.57 35.44
N SER A 481 35.93 -8.33 35.48
CA SER A 481 35.91 -7.33 34.41
C SER A 481 37.09 -7.53 33.45
N PRO A 482 36.98 -7.19 32.15
CA PRO A 482 38.16 -6.89 31.35
C PRO A 482 38.28 -5.38 31.11
N SER A 483 39.39 -4.83 31.59
CA SER A 483 39.89 -3.50 31.27
C SER A 483 40.54 -3.48 29.88
N PHE A 484 40.40 -2.33 29.22
CA PHE A 484 41.19 -1.80 28.12
C PHE A 484 42.67 -2.20 28.09
N ALA A 485 43.19 -2.46 26.89
CA ALA A 485 44.57 -2.20 26.53
C ALA A 485 44.67 -1.73 25.07
N ASN A 486 45.22 -0.53 24.90
CA ASN A 486 45.78 0.00 23.67
C ASN A 486 46.98 -0.85 23.23
N ILE A 487 47.11 -1.07 21.92
CA ILE A 487 48.28 -0.78 21.05
C ILE A 487 47.81 -0.86 19.60
#